data_AF-D3F7K7-F1
#
_entry.id   AF-D3F7K7-F1
#
_cell.length_a   1.000
_cell.length_b   1.000
_cell.length_c   1.000
_cell.angle_alpha   90.00
_cell.angle_beta   90.00
_cell.angle_gamma   90.00
#
_symmetry.space_group_name_H-M   'P 1'
#
loop_
_entity.id
_entity.type
_entity.pdbx_description
1 polymer ?
#
loop_
_entity_poly.entity_id
_entity_poly.type
_entity_poly.pdbx_seq_one_letter_code
_entity_poly.pdbx_strand_id
1 'polypeptide(L)'
;MSTRTRPVGSWFALDADGAIVNPAAWEQVPAPVLPVIERARTTYLERFGDALHSAYVRGSVVLGDAVPGVADLDTFALVRPDPPERFVWWETPAWAEQEARRAGTADGWLTGVDFGWASHHDDFDVRNPTLAAMIATQSLCIAGDDLAPCLRPRRPGPDMLLDHLAVAREVAWLQDVADGRAADDAERVRAVLKRLLRVGFELVMEDEGRYATSVYLGCEAFARHRPQHAEAMWTVLELYLDRAPGTELPPAVLPLAHWVVAEAARALPA
;
A
#
# COMPACT_ATOMS: atom_id res chain seq x y z
N MET A 1 20.76 1.48 20.59
CA MET A 1 20.50 2.08 19.26
C MET A 1 21.05 1.13 18.21
N SER A 2 20.19 0.33 17.59
CA SER A 2 20.57 -0.66 16.58
C SER A 2 21.00 0.07 15.30
N THR A 3 22.18 -0.24 14.78
CA THR A 3 22.85 0.44 13.65
C THR A 3 22.28 0.07 12.26
N ARG A 4 21.01 -0.33 12.15
CA ARG A 4 20.48 -1.01 10.93
C ARG A 4 19.42 -0.27 10.13
N THR A 5 18.79 0.78 10.63
CA THR A 5 17.69 1.44 9.92
C THR A 5 18.19 2.70 9.20
N ARG A 6 18.51 2.56 7.90
CA ARG A 6 18.76 3.74 7.05
C ARG A 6 17.42 4.39 6.70
N PRO A 7 17.34 5.74 6.68
CA PRO A 7 16.20 6.41 6.09
C PRO A 7 16.12 6.02 4.60
N VAL A 8 15.03 5.36 4.23
CA VAL A 8 14.70 5.01 2.85
C VAL A 8 13.38 5.70 2.48
N GLY A 9 13.30 6.22 1.27
CA GLY A 9 12.13 6.90 0.73
C GLY A 9 12.14 8.41 0.91
N SER A 10 11.14 9.06 0.32
CA SER A 10 11.02 10.52 0.25
C SER A 10 9.66 11.02 0.73
N TRP A 11 9.64 12.28 1.21
CA TRP A 11 8.39 13.01 1.42
C TRP A 11 7.85 13.47 0.07
N PHE A 12 6.56 13.29 -0.15
CA PHE A 12 5.89 13.74 -1.37
C PHE A 12 5.78 15.26 -1.33
N ALA A 13 5.85 15.88 -2.51
CA ALA A 13 5.57 17.30 -2.64
C ALA A 13 4.09 17.57 -2.34
N LEU A 14 3.82 18.71 -1.72
CA LEU A 14 2.48 19.25 -1.60
C LEU A 14 2.37 20.48 -2.51
N ASP A 15 1.20 20.68 -3.11
CA ASP A 15 0.91 21.89 -3.90
C ASP A 15 0.68 23.11 -3.00
N ALA A 16 0.40 24.26 -3.62
CA ALA A 16 0.18 25.52 -2.90
C ALA A 16 -1.03 25.48 -1.97
N ASP A 17 -2.01 24.63 -2.27
CA ASP A 17 -3.18 24.45 -1.43
C ASP A 17 -2.88 23.45 -0.31
N GLY A 18 -1.87 22.59 -0.43
CA GLY A 18 -1.48 21.57 0.54
C GLY A 18 -1.94 20.16 0.16
N ALA A 19 -2.37 19.95 -1.09
CA ALA A 19 -2.70 18.63 -1.61
C ALA A 19 -1.45 17.87 -2.04
N ILE A 20 -1.46 16.55 -1.88
CA ILE A 20 -0.38 15.64 -2.21
C ILE A 20 -0.24 15.59 -3.74
N VAL A 21 0.94 15.96 -4.24
CA VAL A 21 1.29 15.84 -5.65
C VAL A 21 1.75 14.40 -5.90
N ASN A 22 1.10 13.72 -6.84
CA ASN A 22 1.48 12.37 -7.24
C ASN A 22 2.85 12.38 -7.94
N PRO A 23 3.89 11.77 -7.35
CA PRO A 23 5.22 11.74 -7.96
C PRO A 23 5.38 10.57 -8.94
N ALA A 24 4.36 9.71 -9.10
CA ALA A 24 4.45 8.54 -9.95
C ALA A 24 4.62 8.95 -11.42
N ALA A 25 5.70 8.50 -12.04
CA ALA A 25 6.03 8.89 -13.41
C ALA A 25 6.82 7.80 -14.14
N TRP A 26 6.71 7.77 -15.47
CA TRP A 26 7.46 6.82 -16.30
C TRP A 26 8.97 7.03 -16.21
N GLU A 27 9.41 8.27 -15.99
CA GLU A 27 10.81 8.66 -15.81
C GLU A 27 11.43 8.05 -14.55
N GLN A 28 10.61 7.67 -13.58
CA GLN A 28 11.06 6.99 -12.35
C GLN A 28 11.26 5.48 -12.55
N VAL A 29 10.66 4.91 -13.61
CA VAL A 29 10.65 3.46 -13.81
C VAL A 29 12.03 2.97 -14.26
N PRO A 30 12.66 2.05 -13.51
CA PRO A 30 13.96 1.51 -13.90
C PRO A 30 13.86 0.68 -15.17
N ALA A 31 14.83 0.85 -16.08
CA ALA A 31 14.84 0.20 -17.39
C ALA A 31 14.62 -1.34 -17.36
N PRO A 32 15.19 -2.11 -16.41
CA PRO A 32 14.92 -3.55 -16.31
C PRO A 32 13.45 -3.92 -16.05
N VAL A 33 12.66 -3.01 -15.46
CA VAL A 33 11.27 -3.26 -15.05
C VAL A 33 10.27 -2.94 -16.15
N LEU A 34 10.63 -2.10 -17.11
CA LEU A 34 9.74 -1.70 -18.22
C LEU A 34 9.09 -2.89 -18.94
N PRO A 35 9.80 -3.99 -19.28
CA PRO A 35 9.18 -5.15 -19.92
C PRO A 35 8.13 -5.85 -19.04
N VAL A 36 8.30 -5.80 -17.71
CA VAL A 36 7.35 -6.41 -16.75
C VAL A 36 6.07 -5.58 -16.68
N ILE A 37 6.18 -4.24 -16.68
CA ILE A 37 5.03 -3.35 -16.75
C ILE A 37 4.29 -3.51 -18.07
N GLU A 38 5.00 -3.61 -19.20
CA GLU A 38 4.35 -3.84 -20.51
C GLU A 38 3.64 -5.20 -20.56
N ARG A 39 4.20 -6.22 -19.91
CA ARG A 39 3.50 -7.50 -19.74
C ARG A 39 2.22 -7.31 -18.94
N ALA A 40 2.27 -6.65 -17.79
CA ALA A 40 1.09 -6.42 -16.96
C ALA A 40 0.01 -5.64 -17.71
N ARG A 41 0.42 -4.58 -18.44
CA ARG A 41 -0.42 -3.81 -19.36
C ARG A 41 -1.13 -4.71 -20.38
N THR A 42 -0.36 -5.54 -21.09
CA THR A 42 -0.88 -6.47 -22.10
C THR A 42 -1.85 -7.47 -21.47
N THR A 43 -1.50 -8.03 -20.31
CA THR A 43 -2.36 -8.96 -19.57
C THR A 43 -3.71 -8.32 -19.24
N TYR A 44 -3.75 -7.09 -18.73
CA TYR A 44 -5.02 -6.42 -18.44
C TYR A 44 -5.88 -6.19 -19.70
N LEU A 45 -5.26 -5.76 -20.79
CA LEU A 45 -5.95 -5.57 -22.08
C LEU A 45 -6.55 -6.89 -22.60
N GLU A 46 -5.79 -7.98 -22.54
CA GLU A 46 -6.25 -9.31 -23.03
C GLU A 46 -7.32 -9.93 -22.12
N ARG A 47 -7.18 -9.78 -20.79
CA ARG A 47 -8.04 -10.45 -19.82
C ARG A 47 -9.37 -9.75 -19.59
N PHE A 48 -9.39 -8.42 -19.63
CA PHE A 48 -10.61 -7.64 -19.41
C PHE A 48 -11.22 -7.10 -20.72
N GLY A 49 -10.45 -6.99 -21.81
CA GLY A 49 -10.95 -6.55 -23.11
C GLY A 49 -11.74 -5.23 -23.01
N ASP A 50 -12.93 -5.20 -23.62
CA ASP A 50 -13.80 -4.02 -23.64
C ASP A 50 -14.35 -3.63 -22.24
N ALA A 51 -14.27 -4.52 -21.25
CA ALA A 51 -14.66 -4.18 -19.89
C ALA A 51 -13.57 -3.37 -19.15
N LEU A 52 -12.32 -3.36 -19.64
CA LEU A 52 -11.26 -2.57 -19.03
C LEU A 52 -11.59 -1.07 -19.17
N HIS A 53 -11.61 -0.37 -18.04
CA HIS A 53 -11.61 1.10 -18.04
C HIS A 53 -10.18 1.61 -18.11
N SER A 54 -9.35 1.20 -17.15
CA SER A 54 -7.97 1.66 -17.01
C SER A 54 -7.15 0.69 -16.17
N ALA A 55 -5.83 0.69 -16.31
CA ALA A 55 -4.91 -0.08 -15.49
C ALA A 55 -3.78 0.80 -14.95
N TYR A 56 -3.28 0.46 -13.76
CA TYR A 56 -2.31 1.26 -13.01
C TYR A 56 -1.20 0.38 -12.44
N VAL A 57 -0.04 1.00 -12.25
CA VAL A 57 1.05 0.52 -11.40
C VAL A 57 1.16 1.47 -10.21
N ARG A 58 1.47 0.93 -9.02
CA ARG A 58 1.75 1.73 -7.84
C ARG A 58 3.01 1.25 -7.12
N GLY A 59 3.36 1.95 -6.05
CA GLY A 59 4.44 1.55 -5.16
C GLY A 59 5.81 2.01 -5.65
N SER A 60 6.85 1.51 -4.97
CA SER A 60 8.20 2.10 -5.03
C SER A 60 8.79 2.23 -6.43
N VAL A 61 8.40 1.38 -7.38
CA VAL A 61 8.91 1.37 -8.77
C VAL A 61 8.58 2.66 -9.51
N VAL A 62 7.32 3.11 -9.44
CA VAL A 62 6.87 4.30 -10.17
C VAL A 62 7.14 5.58 -9.39
N LEU A 63 7.45 5.49 -8.10
CA LEU A 63 7.75 6.62 -7.21
C LEU A 63 9.25 6.97 -7.17
N GLY A 64 10.13 6.15 -7.77
CA GLY A 64 11.58 6.38 -7.79
C GLY A 64 12.33 5.88 -6.55
N ASP A 65 11.65 5.17 -5.65
CA ASP A 65 12.18 4.70 -4.36
C ASP A 65 12.53 3.19 -4.37
N ALA A 66 12.37 2.51 -5.51
CA ALA A 66 12.55 1.07 -5.60
C ALA A 66 14.01 0.63 -5.40
N VAL A 67 14.17 -0.41 -4.59
CA VAL A 67 15.47 -1.05 -4.33
C VAL A 67 15.52 -2.40 -5.05
N PRO A 68 16.52 -2.64 -5.92
CA PRO A 68 16.67 -3.91 -6.62
C PRO A 68 16.75 -5.12 -5.66
N GLY A 69 16.04 -6.19 -5.98
CA GLY A 69 15.95 -7.41 -5.18
C GLY A 69 15.14 -7.25 -3.88
N VAL A 70 14.43 -6.13 -3.73
CA VAL A 70 13.56 -5.82 -2.58
C VAL A 70 12.19 -5.33 -3.04
N ALA A 71 12.12 -4.57 -4.13
CA ALA A 71 10.89 -4.04 -4.67
C ALA A 71 9.99 -5.13 -5.27
N ASP A 72 8.70 -5.05 -4.99
CA ASP A 72 7.60 -5.70 -5.68
C ASP A 72 7.01 -4.76 -6.75
N LEU A 73 6.19 -5.32 -7.64
CA LEU A 73 5.42 -4.55 -8.62
C LEU A 73 3.92 -4.76 -8.36
N ASP A 74 3.29 -3.75 -7.75
CA ASP A 74 1.85 -3.73 -7.49
C ASP A 74 1.10 -3.18 -8.70
N THR A 75 0.25 -3.99 -9.32
CA THR A 75 -0.58 -3.58 -10.47
C THR A 75 -2.06 -3.83 -10.22
N PHE A 76 -2.92 -2.99 -10.78
CA PHE A 76 -4.37 -3.18 -10.70
C PHE A 76 -5.13 -2.57 -11.88
N ALA A 77 -6.31 -3.10 -12.15
CA ALA A 77 -7.24 -2.58 -13.14
C ALA A 77 -8.53 -2.07 -12.53
N LEU A 78 -9.12 -1.06 -13.17
CA LEU A 78 -10.51 -0.69 -12.99
C LEU A 78 -11.32 -1.27 -14.16
N VAL A 79 -12.39 -1.98 -13.83
CA VAL A 79 -13.17 -2.76 -14.79
C VAL A 79 -14.63 -2.34 -14.71
N ARG A 80 -15.24 -2.01 -15.84
CA ARG A 80 -16.68 -1.75 -15.92
C ARG A 80 -17.45 -3.00 -15.48
N PRO A 81 -18.26 -2.92 -14.41
CA PRO A 81 -18.94 -4.08 -13.88
C PRO A 81 -20.09 -4.53 -14.78
N ASP A 82 -20.32 -5.83 -14.81
CA ASP A 82 -21.51 -6.46 -15.37
C ASP A 82 -22.08 -7.43 -14.32
N PRO A 83 -23.27 -7.16 -13.75
CA PRO A 83 -24.17 -6.04 -14.07
C PRO A 83 -23.66 -4.68 -13.51
N PRO A 84 -24.14 -3.52 -14.01
CA PRO A 84 -23.59 -2.20 -13.68
C PRO A 84 -23.59 -1.83 -12.18
N GLU A 85 -24.49 -2.42 -11.40
CA GLU A 85 -24.60 -2.22 -9.95
C GLU A 85 -23.57 -3.01 -9.13
N ARG A 86 -22.90 -4.01 -9.73
CA ARG A 86 -21.93 -4.84 -9.01
C ARG A 86 -20.75 -3.99 -8.56
N PHE A 87 -20.56 -3.92 -7.25
CA PHE A 87 -19.40 -3.27 -6.64
C PHE A 87 -18.35 -4.31 -6.23
N VAL A 88 -17.11 -4.07 -6.64
CA VAL A 88 -15.93 -4.83 -6.21
C VAL A 88 -14.90 -3.83 -5.72
N TRP A 89 -14.68 -3.80 -4.41
CA TRP A 89 -13.68 -2.92 -3.80
C TRP A 89 -12.27 -3.26 -4.29
N TRP A 90 -11.91 -4.54 -4.22
CA TRP A 90 -10.64 -5.10 -4.69
C TRP A 90 -10.73 -6.63 -4.69
N GLU A 91 -10.25 -7.26 -5.76
CA GLU A 91 -10.12 -8.71 -5.86
C GLU A 91 -8.82 -9.08 -6.60
N THR A 92 -8.24 -10.22 -6.24
CA THR A 92 -7.15 -10.84 -7.02
C THR A 92 -7.77 -11.74 -8.08
N PRO A 93 -7.53 -11.50 -9.39
CA PRO A 93 -8.05 -12.37 -10.44
C PRO A 93 -7.52 -13.81 -10.31
N ALA A 94 -8.34 -14.81 -10.68
CA ALA A 94 -7.93 -16.21 -10.62
C ALA A 94 -6.70 -16.55 -11.52
N TRP A 95 -6.42 -15.72 -12.53
CA TRP A 95 -5.26 -15.87 -13.41
C TRP A 95 -3.99 -15.16 -12.89
N ALA A 96 -4.08 -14.38 -11.80
CA ALA A 96 -3.01 -13.52 -11.31
C ALA A 96 -1.70 -14.28 -11.07
N GLU A 97 -1.75 -15.40 -10.35
CA GLU A 97 -0.55 -16.17 -9.99
C GLU A 97 0.16 -16.75 -11.23
N GLN A 98 -0.60 -17.17 -12.24
CA GLN A 98 -0.04 -17.66 -13.50
C GLN A 98 0.64 -16.54 -14.28
N GLU A 99 0.00 -15.38 -14.36
CA GLU A 99 0.53 -14.23 -15.10
C GLU A 99 1.70 -13.56 -14.39
N ALA A 100 1.71 -13.53 -13.05
CA ALA A 100 2.86 -13.10 -12.25
C ALA A 100 4.11 -13.93 -12.58
N ARG A 101 3.97 -15.27 -12.64
CA ARG A 101 5.06 -16.17 -13.04
C ARG A 101 5.54 -15.93 -14.48
N ARG A 102 4.64 -15.58 -15.39
CA ARG A 102 4.97 -15.29 -16.80
C ARG A 102 5.61 -13.93 -17.00
N ALA A 103 5.20 -12.93 -16.22
CA ALA A 103 5.81 -11.60 -16.22
C ALA A 103 7.27 -11.67 -15.75
N GLY A 104 7.56 -12.58 -14.83
CA GLY A 104 8.90 -12.77 -14.29
C GLY A 104 9.30 -11.61 -13.39
N THR A 105 10.56 -11.62 -12.97
CA THR A 105 11.08 -10.71 -11.94
C THR A 105 12.16 -9.78 -12.45
N ALA A 106 12.25 -9.58 -13.78
CA ALA A 106 13.34 -8.82 -14.41
C ALA A 106 14.73 -9.28 -13.90
N ASP A 107 15.02 -10.58 -14.03
CA ASP A 107 16.26 -11.21 -13.58
C ASP A 107 16.56 -11.00 -12.08
N GLY A 108 15.51 -11.08 -11.24
CA GLY A 108 15.62 -10.92 -9.79
C GLY A 108 15.67 -9.46 -9.32
N TRP A 109 15.43 -8.50 -10.21
CA TRP A 109 15.27 -7.10 -9.84
C TRP A 109 14.03 -6.88 -8.99
N LEU A 110 12.92 -7.53 -9.33
CA LEU A 110 11.68 -7.56 -8.54
C LEU A 110 11.61 -8.81 -7.65
N THR A 111 10.90 -8.73 -6.52
CA THR A 111 10.55 -9.92 -5.72
C THR A 111 9.31 -10.63 -6.23
N GLY A 112 8.43 -9.91 -6.94
CA GLY A 112 7.16 -10.43 -7.46
C GLY A 112 6.38 -9.37 -8.22
N VAL A 113 5.26 -9.80 -8.80
CA VAL A 113 4.30 -8.96 -9.51
C VAL A 113 2.91 -9.34 -9.04
N ASP A 114 2.17 -8.35 -8.53
CA ASP A 114 0.82 -8.54 -8.04
C ASP A 114 -0.18 -7.96 -9.04
N PHE A 115 -1.28 -8.69 -9.23
CA PHE A 115 -2.40 -8.29 -10.06
C PHE A 115 -3.66 -8.18 -9.22
N GLY A 116 -4.27 -6.99 -9.21
CA GLY A 116 -5.59 -6.74 -8.63
C GLY A 116 -6.59 -6.23 -9.67
N TRP A 117 -7.85 -6.18 -9.28
CA TRP A 117 -8.87 -5.41 -9.99
C TRP A 117 -9.96 -4.89 -9.04
N ALA A 118 -10.63 -3.82 -9.46
CA ALA A 118 -11.78 -3.24 -8.79
C ALA A 118 -12.84 -2.81 -9.82
N SER A 119 -14.10 -2.64 -9.40
CA SER A 119 -15.14 -2.13 -10.30
C SER A 119 -14.99 -0.63 -10.52
N HIS A 120 -15.17 -0.20 -11.78
CA HIS A 120 -15.27 1.20 -12.17
C HIS A 120 -16.73 1.66 -12.21
N HIS A 121 -17.05 2.80 -11.61
CA HIS A 121 -18.35 3.45 -11.69
C HIS A 121 -18.15 4.94 -11.94
N ASP A 122 -19.14 5.64 -12.51
CA ASP A 122 -19.01 7.07 -12.83
C ASP A 122 -18.78 7.94 -11.56
N ASP A 123 -19.28 7.49 -10.40
CA ASP A 123 -19.07 8.05 -9.08
C ASP A 123 -17.92 7.36 -8.30
N PHE A 124 -16.87 6.90 -9.01
CA PHE A 124 -15.77 6.09 -8.46
C PHE A 124 -15.15 6.69 -7.19
N ASP A 125 -14.90 7.99 -7.16
CA ASP A 125 -14.31 8.69 -6.01
C ASP A 125 -15.16 8.55 -4.73
N VAL A 126 -16.48 8.44 -4.88
CA VAL A 126 -17.40 8.23 -3.74
C VAL A 126 -17.53 6.75 -3.39
N ARG A 127 -17.57 5.86 -4.39
CA ARG A 127 -17.76 4.41 -4.14
C ARG A 127 -16.52 3.70 -3.65
N ASN A 128 -15.35 4.09 -4.12
CA ASN A 128 -14.07 3.51 -3.73
C ASN A 128 -13.06 4.62 -3.36
N PRO A 129 -13.34 5.39 -2.28
CA PRO A 129 -12.55 6.56 -1.92
C PRO A 129 -11.09 6.22 -1.63
N THR A 130 -10.84 5.04 -1.04
CA THR A 130 -9.49 4.55 -0.75
C THR A 130 -8.69 4.32 -2.04
N LEU A 131 -9.25 3.61 -3.02
CA LEU A 131 -8.54 3.36 -4.28
C LEU A 131 -8.43 4.63 -5.12
N ALA A 132 -9.44 5.51 -5.08
CA ALA A 132 -9.36 6.84 -5.67
C ALA A 132 -8.24 7.69 -5.06
N ALA A 133 -8.08 7.69 -3.74
CA ALA A 133 -6.97 8.35 -3.08
C ALA A 133 -5.61 7.77 -3.52
N MET A 134 -5.50 6.44 -3.65
CA MET A 134 -4.28 5.79 -4.17
C MET A 134 -3.96 6.18 -5.61
N ILE A 135 -4.97 6.29 -6.48
CA ILE A 135 -4.78 6.74 -7.87
C ILE A 135 -4.34 8.20 -7.89
N ALA A 136 -5.04 9.05 -7.15
CA ALA A 136 -4.79 10.50 -7.12
C ALA A 136 -3.40 10.86 -6.57
N THR A 137 -2.79 10.04 -5.70
CA THR A 137 -1.55 10.42 -5.01
C THR A 137 -0.34 9.53 -5.28
N GLN A 138 -0.51 8.30 -5.76
CA GLN A 138 0.60 7.32 -5.73
C GLN A 138 0.49 6.20 -6.78
N SER A 139 -0.18 6.46 -7.91
CA SER A 139 -0.30 5.48 -9.00
C SER A 139 0.01 6.10 -10.35
N LEU A 140 0.55 5.29 -11.26
CA LEU A 140 0.84 5.61 -12.65
C LEU A 140 -0.11 4.84 -13.56
N CYS A 141 -0.86 5.54 -14.41
CA CYS A 141 -1.70 4.89 -15.42
C CYS A 141 -0.84 4.24 -16.52
N ILE A 142 -1.14 2.99 -16.85
CA ILE A 142 -0.43 2.20 -17.88
C ILE A 142 -1.33 1.79 -19.06
N ALA A 143 -2.65 1.88 -18.92
CA ALA A 143 -3.61 1.64 -19.99
C ALA A 143 -4.96 2.31 -19.69
N GLY A 144 -5.70 2.65 -20.75
CA GLY A 144 -7.03 3.24 -20.65
C GLY A 144 -7.00 4.72 -20.23
N ASP A 145 -8.12 5.19 -19.70
CA ASP A 145 -8.29 6.59 -19.32
C ASP A 145 -7.74 6.82 -17.90
N ASP A 146 -6.74 7.69 -17.78
CA ASP A 146 -6.17 8.07 -16.49
C ASP A 146 -7.18 8.88 -15.67
N LEU A 147 -7.62 8.33 -14.53
CA LEU A 147 -8.54 9.00 -13.64
C LEU A 147 -7.86 10.04 -12.76
N ALA A 148 -6.54 9.98 -12.53
CA ALA A 148 -5.87 10.84 -11.55
C ALA A 148 -6.17 12.34 -11.73
N PRO A 149 -6.20 12.92 -12.95
CA PRO A 149 -6.54 14.33 -13.16
C PRO A 149 -7.98 14.71 -12.83
N CYS A 150 -8.89 13.73 -12.77
CA CYS A 150 -10.33 13.93 -12.55
C CYS A 150 -10.76 13.69 -11.10
N LEU A 151 -9.88 13.12 -10.27
CA LEU A 151 -10.17 12.81 -8.88
C LEU A 151 -9.96 14.02 -7.96
N ARG A 152 -10.67 14.05 -6.83
CA ARG A 152 -10.49 15.12 -5.85
C ARG A 152 -9.05 15.13 -5.30
N PRO A 153 -8.43 16.32 -5.14
CA PRO A 153 -7.14 16.45 -4.48
C PRO A 153 -7.18 15.89 -3.05
N ARG A 154 -6.10 15.21 -2.64
CA ARG A 154 -5.99 14.61 -1.30
C ARG A 154 -4.96 15.34 -0.46
N ARG A 155 -5.23 15.47 0.84
CA ARG A 155 -4.32 16.07 1.82
C ARG A 155 -3.92 15.01 2.84
N PRO A 156 -2.77 15.15 3.51
CA PRO A 156 -2.48 14.35 4.70
C PRO A 156 -3.63 14.54 5.71
N GLY A 157 -4.39 13.49 6.02
CA GLY A 157 -5.63 13.59 6.80
C GLY A 157 -6.55 12.37 6.64
N PRO A 158 -7.78 12.41 7.19
CA PRO A 158 -8.68 11.26 7.26
C PRO A 158 -8.97 10.56 5.91
N ASP A 159 -9.01 11.31 4.82
CA ASP A 159 -9.19 10.79 3.45
C ASP A 159 -8.02 9.89 2.98
N MET A 160 -6.89 9.94 3.68
CA MET A 160 -5.67 9.20 3.40
C MET A 160 -5.42 8.08 4.43
N LEU A 161 -6.42 7.69 5.23
CA LEU A 161 -6.39 6.46 6.02
C LEU A 161 -6.63 5.27 5.06
N LEU A 162 -5.59 4.71 4.46
CA LEU A 162 -5.72 3.74 3.37
C LEU A 162 -5.81 2.29 3.85
N ASP A 163 -5.13 1.97 4.95
CA ASP A 163 -5.00 0.59 5.46
C ASP A 163 -5.92 0.30 6.67
N HIS A 164 -6.70 1.29 7.13
CA HIS A 164 -7.50 1.21 8.36
C HIS A 164 -8.58 0.11 8.36
N LEU A 165 -9.17 -0.24 7.20
CA LEU A 165 -10.21 -1.29 7.14
C LEU A 165 -9.63 -2.68 7.38
N ALA A 166 -8.38 -2.92 6.96
CA ALA A 166 -7.75 -4.22 7.04
C ALA A 166 -7.06 -4.45 8.40
N VAL A 167 -6.58 -3.38 9.05
CA VAL A 167 -5.72 -3.49 10.24
C VAL A 167 -6.41 -4.22 11.40
N ALA A 168 -7.70 -3.98 11.64
CA ALA A 168 -8.43 -4.63 12.73
C ALA A 168 -8.47 -6.17 12.58
N ARG A 169 -8.78 -6.65 11.36
CA ARG A 169 -8.82 -8.08 11.06
C ARG A 169 -7.44 -8.72 11.17
N GLU A 170 -6.41 -8.04 10.68
CA GLU A 170 -5.05 -8.58 10.71
C GLU A 170 -4.47 -8.62 12.12
N VAL A 171 -4.77 -7.63 12.97
CA VAL A 171 -4.36 -7.65 14.38
C VAL A 171 -5.10 -8.74 15.16
N ALA A 172 -6.38 -8.98 14.86
CA ALA A 172 -7.12 -10.09 15.45
C ALA A 172 -6.49 -11.45 15.08
N TRP A 173 -6.11 -11.65 13.82
CA TRP A 173 -5.36 -12.85 13.42
C TRP A 173 -4.00 -12.96 14.15
N LEU A 174 -3.27 -11.85 14.30
CA LEU A 174 -1.99 -11.83 15.01
C LEU A 174 -2.15 -12.24 16.48
N GLN A 175 -3.25 -11.82 17.12
CA GLN A 175 -3.63 -12.24 18.47
C GLN A 175 -3.93 -13.75 18.52
N ASP A 176 -4.64 -14.30 17.52
CA ASP A 176 -4.91 -15.74 17.45
C ASP A 176 -3.62 -16.56 17.30
N VAL A 177 -2.63 -16.08 16.55
CA VAL A 177 -1.30 -16.72 16.46
C VAL A 177 -0.61 -16.73 17.83
N ALA A 178 -0.57 -15.58 18.52
CA ALA A 178 0.07 -15.46 19.82
C ALA A 178 -0.59 -16.33 20.90
N ASP A 179 -1.89 -16.56 20.80
CA ASP A 179 -2.65 -17.41 21.72
C ASP A 179 -2.67 -18.89 21.29
N GLY A 180 -1.98 -19.26 20.19
CA GLY A 180 -1.93 -20.63 19.67
C GLY A 180 -3.23 -21.13 19.03
N ARG A 181 -4.13 -20.22 18.63
CA ARG A 181 -5.42 -20.52 17.97
C ARG A 181 -5.34 -20.50 16.44
N ALA A 182 -4.27 -19.96 15.87
CA ALA A 182 -4.01 -19.95 14.43
C ALA A 182 -2.60 -20.46 14.13
N ALA A 183 -2.42 -21.07 12.95
CA ALA A 183 -1.11 -21.40 12.44
C ALA A 183 -0.32 -20.12 12.17
N ASP A 184 0.98 -20.18 12.45
CA ASP A 184 1.89 -19.09 12.22
C ASP A 184 2.32 -19.04 10.75
N ASP A 185 2.48 -17.81 10.25
CA ASP A 185 2.87 -17.56 8.86
C ASP A 185 3.75 -16.30 8.86
N ALA A 186 5.06 -16.49 8.67
CA ALA A 186 6.04 -15.43 8.75
C ALA A 186 5.80 -14.33 7.69
N GLU A 187 5.31 -14.70 6.50
CA GLU A 187 5.02 -13.75 5.43
C GLU A 187 3.79 -12.91 5.82
N ARG A 188 2.75 -13.55 6.34
CA ARG A 188 1.57 -12.84 6.82
C ARG A 188 1.88 -11.97 8.04
N VAL A 189 2.67 -12.44 9.00
CA VAL A 189 3.15 -11.62 10.13
C VAL A 189 3.86 -10.37 9.61
N ARG A 190 4.78 -10.52 8.65
CA ARG A 190 5.48 -9.39 8.04
C ARG A 190 4.52 -8.41 7.35
N ALA A 191 3.50 -8.91 6.66
CA ALA A 191 2.47 -8.07 6.07
C ALA A 191 1.65 -7.30 7.12
N VAL A 192 1.33 -7.92 8.26
CA VAL A 192 0.66 -7.25 9.39
C VAL A 192 1.56 -6.16 9.99
N LEU A 193 2.85 -6.44 10.21
CA LEU A 193 3.80 -5.44 10.72
C LEU A 193 3.93 -4.23 9.78
N LYS A 194 4.04 -4.47 8.46
CA LYS A 194 4.04 -3.40 7.44
C LYS A 194 2.79 -2.54 7.53
N ARG A 195 1.62 -3.18 7.70
CA ARG A 195 0.33 -2.49 7.83
C ARG A 195 0.24 -1.67 9.11
N LEU A 196 0.73 -2.19 10.24
CA LEU A 196 0.79 -1.45 11.49
C LEU A 196 1.64 -0.18 11.38
N LEU A 197 2.79 -0.26 10.70
CA LEU A 197 3.65 0.92 10.44
C LEU A 197 2.93 1.97 9.59
N ARG A 198 2.22 1.53 8.54
CA ARG A 198 1.45 2.41 7.66
C ARG A 198 0.31 3.10 8.42
N VAL A 199 -0.53 2.33 9.10
CA VAL A 199 -1.65 2.92 9.87
C VAL A 199 -1.14 3.81 11.00
N GLY A 200 -0.03 3.45 11.65
CA GLY A 200 0.62 4.32 12.62
C GLY A 200 0.93 5.70 12.03
N PHE A 201 1.56 5.74 10.85
CA PHE A 201 1.79 7.01 10.16
C PHE A 201 0.51 7.72 9.74
N GLU A 202 -0.47 6.99 9.20
CA GLU A 202 -1.76 7.54 8.78
C GLU A 202 -2.48 8.27 9.94
N LEU A 203 -2.30 7.82 11.19
CA LEU A 203 -2.86 8.46 12.37
C LEU A 203 -2.20 9.80 12.77
N VAL A 204 -1.05 10.13 12.20
CA VAL A 204 -0.26 11.32 12.59
C VAL A 204 0.13 12.20 11.40
N MET A 205 -0.13 11.77 10.16
CA MET A 205 0.32 12.50 8.96
C MET A 205 -0.32 13.89 8.83
N GLU A 206 -1.52 14.09 9.37
CA GLU A 206 -2.19 15.40 9.42
C GLU A 206 -1.43 16.35 10.34
N ASP A 207 -1.10 15.90 11.57
CA ASP A 207 -0.28 16.63 12.54
C ASP A 207 1.15 16.90 11.99
N GLU A 208 1.71 15.95 11.23
CA GLU A 208 3.01 16.09 10.57
C GLU A 208 2.96 17.05 9.37
N GLY A 209 1.79 17.25 8.75
CA GLY A 209 1.60 18.08 7.57
C GLY A 209 2.37 17.59 6.34
N ARG A 210 2.72 16.30 6.28
CA ARG A 210 3.50 15.68 5.20
C ARG A 210 2.99 14.30 4.87
N TYR A 211 3.27 13.82 3.66
CA TYR A 211 2.92 12.47 3.22
C TYR A 211 4.13 11.73 2.67
N ALA A 212 4.23 10.44 2.97
CA ALA A 212 5.20 9.51 2.39
C ALA A 212 4.61 8.10 2.38
N THR A 213 5.09 7.26 1.47
CA THR A 213 4.79 5.82 1.47
C THR A 213 5.85 5.00 2.23
N SER A 214 6.94 5.65 2.65
CA SER A 214 8.02 5.05 3.44
C SER A 214 7.57 4.71 4.85
N VAL A 215 7.68 3.44 5.23
CA VAL A 215 7.45 2.99 6.61
C VAL A 215 8.49 3.52 7.59
N TYR A 216 9.70 3.86 7.14
CA TYR A 216 10.71 4.47 8.01
C TYR A 216 10.32 5.91 8.35
N LEU A 217 10.03 6.74 7.34
CA LEU A 217 9.60 8.13 7.57
C LEU A 217 8.30 8.18 8.37
N GLY A 218 7.39 7.25 8.08
CA GLY A 218 6.17 7.08 8.85
C GLY A 218 6.41 6.73 10.32
N CYS A 219 7.32 5.79 10.60
CA CYS A 219 7.74 5.45 11.96
C CYS A 219 8.39 6.63 12.70
N GLU A 220 9.22 7.41 12.01
CA GLU A 220 9.85 8.61 12.58
C GLU A 220 8.80 9.67 12.96
N ALA A 221 7.88 9.98 12.05
CA ALA A 221 6.77 10.90 12.31
C ALA A 221 5.89 10.39 13.46
N PHE A 222 5.54 9.10 13.45
CA PHE A 222 4.78 8.50 14.55
C PHE A 222 5.47 8.65 15.90
N ALA A 223 6.76 8.34 15.98
CA ALA A 223 7.53 8.45 17.21
C ALA A 223 7.58 9.88 17.76
N ARG A 224 7.57 10.89 16.88
CA ARG A 224 7.53 12.32 17.23
C ARG A 224 6.18 12.73 17.82
N HIS A 225 5.09 12.30 17.21
CA HIS A 225 3.72 12.69 17.58
C HIS A 225 3.08 11.79 18.65
N ARG A 226 3.60 10.58 18.87
CA ARG A 226 3.12 9.61 19.87
C ARG A 226 4.31 9.07 20.69
N PRO A 227 5.02 9.93 21.44
CA PRO A 227 6.27 9.55 22.12
C PRO A 227 6.10 8.39 23.12
N GLN A 228 4.93 8.23 23.73
CA GLN A 228 4.61 7.13 24.63
C GLN A 228 4.58 5.75 23.94
N HIS A 229 4.46 5.70 22.60
CA HIS A 229 4.44 4.48 21.79
C HIS A 229 5.67 4.35 20.87
N ALA A 230 6.61 5.30 20.93
CA ALA A 230 7.74 5.39 20.02
C ALA A 230 8.61 4.13 20.02
N GLU A 231 9.01 3.64 21.20
CA GLU A 231 9.86 2.45 21.34
C GLU A 231 9.21 1.19 20.74
N ALA A 232 7.90 1.02 20.97
CA ALA A 232 7.14 -0.09 20.42
C ALA A 232 7.06 0.02 18.88
N MET A 233 6.85 1.22 18.33
CA MET A 233 6.79 1.41 16.87
C MET A 233 8.14 1.14 16.20
N TRP A 234 9.25 1.59 16.82
CA TRP A 234 10.60 1.25 16.33
C TRP A 234 10.86 -0.26 16.38
N THR A 235 10.37 -0.94 17.41
CA THR A 235 10.44 -2.41 17.50
C THR A 235 9.69 -3.07 16.34
N VAL A 236 8.48 -2.59 16.00
CA VAL A 236 7.72 -3.08 14.84
C VAL A 236 8.50 -2.87 13.53
N LEU A 237 9.15 -1.71 13.36
CA LEU A 237 9.97 -1.44 12.18
C LEU A 237 11.17 -2.39 12.09
N GLU A 238 11.88 -2.62 13.20
CA GLU A 238 13.01 -3.55 13.23
C GLU A 238 12.60 -4.98 12.85
N LEU A 239 11.46 -5.46 13.38
CA LEU A 239 10.91 -6.77 13.01
C LEU A 239 10.50 -6.83 11.54
N TYR A 240 9.86 -5.79 11.01
CA TYR A 240 9.46 -5.75 9.59
C TYR A 240 10.66 -5.81 8.63
N LEU A 241 11.77 -5.17 9.02
CA LEU A 241 13.00 -5.15 8.23
C LEU A 241 13.81 -6.44 8.36
N ASP A 242 13.56 -7.26 9.38
CA ASP A 242 14.05 -8.62 9.40
C ASP A 242 13.43 -9.42 8.25
N ARG A 243 14.28 -10.13 7.50
CA ARG A 243 13.84 -10.93 6.34
C ARG A 243 13.23 -12.27 6.76
N ALA A 244 13.46 -12.69 7.99
CA ALA A 244 12.86 -13.88 8.57
C ALA A 244 12.31 -13.54 9.97
N PRO A 245 11.29 -12.69 10.07
CA PRO A 245 10.70 -12.38 11.36
C PRO A 245 10.19 -13.69 11.96
N GLY A 246 10.64 -14.02 13.16
CA GLY A 246 10.05 -15.08 13.95
C GLY A 246 8.58 -14.78 14.22
N THR A 247 7.83 -15.81 14.59
CA THR A 247 6.40 -15.68 14.90
C THR A 247 6.15 -15.33 16.36
N GLU A 248 7.19 -15.45 17.19
CA GLU A 248 7.25 -14.86 18.53
C GLU A 248 7.45 -13.35 18.44
N LEU A 249 6.41 -12.60 18.83
CA LEU A 249 6.44 -11.15 18.85
C LEU A 249 6.96 -10.62 20.20
N PRO A 250 7.80 -9.58 20.21
CA PRO A 250 8.13 -8.85 21.42
C PRO A 250 6.86 -8.37 22.17
N PRO A 251 6.86 -8.37 23.52
CA PRO A 251 5.67 -8.04 24.31
C PRO A 251 5.03 -6.68 24.03
N ALA A 252 5.79 -5.74 23.46
CA ALA A 252 5.32 -4.40 23.12
C ALA A 252 4.47 -4.33 21.82
N VAL A 253 4.56 -5.34 20.94
CA VAL A 253 3.95 -5.29 19.60
C VAL A 253 2.42 -5.41 19.66
N LEU A 254 1.89 -6.43 20.34
CA LEU A 254 0.44 -6.64 20.42
C LEU A 254 -0.30 -5.50 21.13
N PRO A 255 0.16 -4.97 22.29
CA PRO A 255 -0.46 -3.81 22.91
C PRO A 255 -0.48 -2.57 22.00
N LEU A 256 0.61 -2.31 21.29
CA LEU A 256 0.66 -1.23 20.29
C LEU A 256 -0.34 -1.49 19.15
N ALA A 257 -0.40 -2.72 18.64
CA ALA A 257 -1.29 -3.09 17.54
C ALA A 257 -2.77 -2.85 17.91
N HIS A 258 -3.19 -3.27 19.11
CA HIS A 258 -4.54 -3.01 19.62
C HIS A 258 -4.81 -1.51 19.81
N TRP A 259 -3.82 -0.75 20.29
CA TRP A 259 -3.94 0.70 20.40
C TRP A 259 -4.11 1.37 19.02
N VAL A 260 -3.31 0.99 18.02
CA VAL A 260 -3.43 1.49 16.64
C VAL A 260 -4.81 1.21 16.06
N VAL A 261 -5.35 0.01 16.27
CA VAL A 261 -6.72 -0.35 15.83
C VAL A 261 -7.76 0.55 16.50
N ALA A 262 -7.64 0.79 17.81
CA ALA A 262 -8.58 1.62 18.56
C ALA A 262 -8.53 3.09 18.11
N GLU A 263 -7.35 3.64 17.84
CA GLU A 263 -7.22 5.01 17.33
C GLU A 263 -7.71 5.14 15.89
N ALA A 264 -7.41 4.17 15.02
CA ALA A 264 -7.91 4.15 13.64
C ALA A 264 -9.45 4.16 13.60
N ALA A 265 -10.09 3.41 14.48
CA ALA A 265 -11.55 3.42 14.61
C ALA A 265 -12.12 4.77 15.07
N ARG A 266 -11.35 5.58 15.83
CA ARG A 266 -11.77 6.93 16.28
C ARG A 266 -11.52 8.01 15.24
N ALA A 267 -10.53 7.82 14.37
CA ALA A 267 -10.14 8.78 13.35
C ALA A 267 -11.09 8.80 12.14
N LEU A 268 -11.94 7.78 11.98
CA LEU A 268 -12.91 7.73 10.90
C LEU A 268 -14.09 8.69 11.17
N PRO A 269 -14.53 9.46 10.17
CA PRO A 269 -15.77 10.20 10.26
C PRO A 269 -16.94 9.26 10.58
N ALA A 270 -17.84 9.71 11.46
CA ALA A 270 -19.06 9.00 11.84
C ALA A 270 -20.06 8.86 10.67
#